data_AF-A0A529XAG0-F1
#
_entry.id   AF-A0A529XAG0-F1
#
_cell.length_a   1.000
_cell.length_b   1.000
_cell.length_c   1.000
_cell.angle_alpha   90.00
_cell.angle_beta   90.00
_cell.angle_gamma   90.00
#
_symmetry.space_group_name_H-M   'P 1'
#
loop_
_entity.id
_entity.type
_entity.pdbx_description
1 polymer ?
#
loop_
_entity_poly.entity_id
_entity_poly.type
_entity_poly.pdbx_seq_one_letter_code
_entity_poly.pdbx_strand_id
1 'polypeptide(L)'
;FEDYYRTYMLPLEKYGIKIHHDDVQTAWKRLTEKFYVHKVAQFFAVGWPVNFWRIEAQRDADFEWFEQKYPGWYAQFGEFWKWYDKLSHKGEKVLLFNEAVGYVYPHRCWSCLVPCLIREDIVTDEIDGKLYTFAHELD
;
A
#
# COMPACT_ATOMS: atom_id res chain seq x y z
N PHE A 1 11.55 6.71 10.71
CA PHE A 1 10.90 6.11 11.88
C PHE A 1 11.73 6.25 13.14
N GLU A 2 13.08 6.19 13.05
CA GLU A 2 14.00 6.31 14.18
C GLU A 2 13.69 7.47 15.12
N ASP A 3 13.36 8.66 14.60
CA ASP A 3 12.99 9.81 15.45
C ASP A 3 11.77 9.48 16.32
N TYR A 4 10.67 9.02 15.73
CA TYR A 4 9.46 8.66 16.49
C TYR A 4 9.72 7.48 17.43
N TYR A 5 10.38 6.42 16.95
CA TYR A 5 10.68 5.25 17.75
C TYR A 5 11.57 5.58 18.95
N ARG A 6 12.68 6.31 18.75
CA ARG A 6 13.65 6.60 19.82
C ARG A 6 13.22 7.72 20.75
N THR A 7 12.61 8.78 20.22
CA THR A 7 12.30 9.97 21.02
C THR A 7 10.92 9.91 21.65
N TYR A 8 10.00 9.13 21.08
CA TYR A 8 8.63 9.01 21.58
C TYR A 8 8.31 7.62 22.12
N MET A 9 8.56 6.55 21.36
CA MET A 9 8.18 5.20 21.80
C MET A 9 9.09 4.69 22.94
N LEU A 10 10.40 4.55 22.70
CA LEU A 10 11.36 4.01 23.68
C LEU A 10 11.25 4.62 25.09
N PRO A 11 11.09 5.95 25.26
CA PRO A 11 10.96 6.55 26.58
C PRO A 11 9.70 6.10 27.34
N LEU A 12 8.71 5.48 26.70
CA LEU A 12 7.52 4.95 27.36
C LEU A 12 7.81 3.71 28.21
N GLU A 13 8.90 2.98 27.94
CA GLU A 13 9.30 1.81 28.75
C GLU A 13 9.60 2.19 30.19
N LYS A 14 10.09 3.42 30.44
CA LYS A 14 10.31 3.93 31.81
C LYS A 14 9.01 4.05 32.63
N TYR A 15 7.86 4.07 31.95
CA TYR A 15 6.54 4.07 32.56
C TYR A 15 5.90 2.68 32.59
N GLY A 16 6.65 1.62 32.28
CA GLY A 16 6.19 0.23 32.33
C GLY A 16 5.46 -0.25 31.06
N ILE A 17 5.43 0.54 29.99
CA ILE A 17 4.87 0.12 28.70
C ILE A 17 5.89 -0.80 28.00
N LYS A 18 5.52 -2.05 27.73
CA LYS A 18 6.33 -2.97 26.92
C LYS A 18 6.12 -2.66 25.44
N ILE A 19 7.17 -2.22 24.76
CA ILE A 19 7.11 -1.96 23.32
C ILE A 19 7.36 -3.26 22.56
N HIS A 20 6.56 -3.47 21.51
CA HIS A 20 6.73 -4.55 20.55
C HIS A 20 7.75 -4.15 19.48
N HIS A 21 9.03 -4.21 19.83
CA HIS A 21 10.12 -3.70 18.98
C HIS A 21 10.19 -4.38 17.61
N ASP A 22 10.01 -5.70 17.58
CA ASP A 22 10.07 -6.48 16.34
C ASP A 22 8.90 -6.16 15.41
N ASP A 23 7.70 -5.95 15.95
CA ASP A 23 6.51 -5.59 15.18
C ASP A 23 6.67 -4.19 14.55
N VAL A 24 7.25 -3.25 15.29
CA VAL A 24 7.57 -1.90 14.77
C VAL A 24 8.58 -1.99 13.63
N GLN A 25 9.65 -2.79 13.80
CA GLN A 25 10.66 -2.96 12.77
C GLN A 25 10.06 -3.64 11.52
N THR A 26 9.21 -4.64 11.72
CA THR A 26 8.51 -5.36 10.65
C THR A 26 7.57 -4.44 9.89
N ALA A 27 6.79 -3.63 10.60
CA ALA A 27 5.93 -2.60 10.00
C ALA A 27 6.74 -1.60 9.18
N TRP A 28 7.91 -1.17 9.66
CA TRP A 28 8.77 -0.26 8.91
C TRP A 28 9.31 -0.89 7.62
N LYS A 29 9.82 -2.13 7.67
CA LYS A 29 10.26 -2.87 6.48
C LYS A 29 9.13 -3.04 5.47
N ARG A 30 7.90 -3.26 5.94
CA ARG A 30 6.72 -3.33 5.08
C ARG A 30 6.51 -2.02 4.30
N LEU A 31 6.71 -0.88 4.94
CA LEU A 31 6.62 0.43 4.30
C LEU A 31 7.74 0.67 3.28
N THR A 32 8.99 0.35 3.63
CA THR A 32 10.17 0.75 2.85
C THR A 32 10.66 -0.30 1.85
N GLU A 33 10.54 -1.58 2.16
CA GLU A 33 11.08 -2.68 1.34
C GLU A 33 9.99 -3.37 0.51
N LYS A 34 8.75 -3.42 1.01
CA LYS A 34 7.61 -4.02 0.31
C LYS A 34 6.75 -3.01 -0.46
N PHE A 35 7.22 -1.76 -0.57
CA PHE A 35 6.58 -0.67 -1.31
C PHE A 35 5.12 -0.41 -0.92
N TYR A 36 4.75 -0.64 0.35
CA TYR A 36 3.35 -0.59 0.79
C TYR A 36 2.63 0.70 0.38
N VAL A 37 3.26 1.87 0.62
CA VAL A 37 2.65 3.17 0.31
C VAL A 37 2.44 3.37 -1.19
N HIS A 38 3.31 2.81 -2.03
CA HIS A 38 3.15 2.89 -3.49
C HIS A 38 2.01 1.99 -3.98
N LYS A 39 1.83 0.82 -3.37
CA LYS A 39 0.66 -0.04 -3.64
C LYS A 39 -0.65 0.63 -3.16
N VAL A 40 -0.61 1.36 -2.04
CA VAL A 40 -1.74 2.20 -1.58
C VAL A 40 -2.05 3.28 -2.61
N ALA A 41 -1.04 3.94 -3.16
CA ALA A 41 -1.23 4.95 -4.20
C ALA A 41 -1.88 4.36 -5.47
N GLN A 42 -1.45 3.17 -5.92
CA GLN A 42 -2.12 2.47 -7.03
C GLN A 42 -3.60 2.18 -6.73
N PHE A 43 -3.91 1.68 -5.53
CA PHE A 43 -5.28 1.38 -5.13
C PHE A 43 -6.18 2.61 -5.20
N PHE A 44 -5.73 3.74 -4.65
CA PHE A 44 -6.50 4.98 -4.72
C PHE A 44 -6.58 5.54 -6.14
N ALA A 45 -5.52 5.43 -6.94
CA ALA A 45 -5.52 5.87 -8.34
C ALA A 45 -6.55 5.07 -9.17
N VAL A 46 -6.61 3.75 -9.00
CA VAL A 46 -7.62 2.91 -9.67
C VAL A 46 -9.05 3.30 -9.25
N GLY A 47 -9.22 3.76 -8.01
CA GLY A 47 -10.49 4.26 -7.46
C GLY A 47 -10.85 5.70 -7.84
N TRP A 48 -10.10 6.38 -8.73
CA TRP A 48 -10.33 7.79 -9.05
C TRP A 48 -11.79 8.19 -9.35
N PRO A 49 -12.65 7.38 -10.01
CA PRO A 49 -14.02 7.80 -10.32
C PRO A 49 -14.93 7.86 -9.08
N VAL A 50 -14.52 7.21 -7.98
CA VAL A 50 -15.31 7.10 -6.74
C VAL A 50 -14.66 7.84 -5.56
N ASN A 51 -13.51 8.46 -5.77
CA ASN A 51 -12.88 9.32 -4.77
C ASN A 51 -13.47 10.73 -4.83
N PHE A 52 -13.43 11.45 -3.70
CA PHE A 52 -13.74 12.89 -3.65
C PHE A 52 -12.50 13.77 -3.86
N TRP A 53 -11.38 13.18 -4.32
CA TRP A 53 -10.12 13.85 -4.63
C TRP A 53 -9.50 13.25 -5.90
N ARG A 54 -8.49 13.93 -6.46
CA ARG A 54 -7.73 13.46 -7.62
C ARG A 54 -6.28 13.16 -7.26
N ILE A 55 -5.72 12.18 -7.96
CA ILE A 55 -4.30 11.84 -7.95
C ILE A 55 -3.81 12.11 -9.36
N GLU A 56 -2.73 12.88 -9.48
CA GLU A 56 -2.07 13.11 -10.76
C GLU A 56 -1.20 11.91 -11.15
N ALA A 57 -1.09 11.65 -12.45
CA ALA A 57 -0.18 10.64 -12.95
C ALA A 57 1.27 11.11 -12.80
N GLN A 58 2.17 10.17 -12.52
CA GLN A 58 3.59 10.45 -12.41
C GLN A 58 4.18 10.79 -13.78
N ARG A 59 5.11 11.74 -13.80
CA ARG A 59 5.83 12.20 -14.99
C ARG A 59 7.29 11.76 -14.94
N ASP A 60 8.06 12.05 -15.99
CA ASP A 60 9.45 11.63 -16.11
C ASP A 60 10.31 12.05 -14.91
N ALA A 61 10.14 13.28 -14.42
CA ALA A 61 10.85 13.76 -13.22
C ALA A 61 10.47 12.97 -11.95
N ASP A 62 9.20 12.58 -11.82
CA ASP A 62 8.73 11.76 -10.70
C ASP A 62 9.30 10.34 -10.80
N PHE A 63 9.34 9.77 -12.01
CA PHE A 63 9.95 8.46 -12.27
C PHE A 63 11.43 8.42 -11.89
N GLU A 64 12.20 9.42 -12.32
CA GLU A 64 13.61 9.54 -11.95
C GLU A 64 13.79 9.69 -10.43
N TRP A 65 12.99 10.53 -9.79
CA TRP A 65 13.04 10.73 -8.35
C TRP A 65 12.70 9.46 -7.59
N PHE A 66 11.61 8.77 -7.96
CA PHE A 66 11.19 7.54 -7.30
C PHE A 66 12.22 6.43 -7.47
N GLU A 67 12.80 6.26 -8.66
CA GLU A 67 13.84 5.26 -8.88
C GLU A 67 15.10 5.56 -8.05
N GLN A 68 15.48 6.84 -7.92
CA GLN A 68 16.62 7.24 -7.08
C GLN A 68 16.36 6.97 -5.59
N LYS A 69 15.13 7.18 -5.11
CA LYS A 69 14.76 7.00 -3.69
C LYS A 69 14.43 5.56 -3.33
N TYR A 70 13.87 4.82 -4.27
CA TYR A 70 13.42 3.46 -4.10
C TYR A 70 13.88 2.63 -5.33
N PRO A 71 15.13 2.15 -5.36
CA PRO A 71 15.63 1.38 -6.49
C PRO A 71 14.73 0.20 -6.85
N GLY A 72 14.41 0.06 -8.14
CA GLY A 72 13.46 -0.92 -8.67
C GLY A 72 12.00 -0.44 -8.72
N TRP A 73 11.70 0.77 -8.22
CA TRP A 73 10.34 1.32 -8.25
C TRP A 73 9.80 1.45 -9.66
N TYR A 74 10.59 1.96 -10.61
CA TYR A 74 10.10 2.19 -11.97
C TYR A 74 9.79 0.87 -12.68
N ALA A 75 10.62 -0.15 -12.46
CA ALA A 75 10.37 -1.49 -12.98
C ALA A 75 9.05 -2.08 -12.45
N GLN A 76 8.69 -1.78 -11.20
CA GLN A 76 7.47 -2.31 -10.59
C GLN A 76 6.21 -1.47 -10.86
N PHE A 77 6.33 -0.13 -10.92
CA PHE A 77 5.18 0.78 -10.91
C PHE A 77 5.08 1.68 -12.14
N GLY A 78 6.15 1.87 -12.91
CA GLY A 78 6.20 2.84 -14.01
C GLY A 78 5.13 2.59 -15.06
N GLU A 79 4.95 1.33 -15.47
CA GLU A 79 3.96 0.96 -16.48
C GLU A 79 2.52 1.24 -16.02
N PHE A 80 2.22 0.96 -14.75
CA PHE A 80 0.91 1.30 -14.17
C PHE A 80 0.63 2.80 -14.26
N TRP A 81 1.60 3.64 -13.94
CA TRP A 81 1.41 5.09 -13.94
C TRP A 81 1.26 5.68 -15.35
N LYS A 82 1.88 5.07 -16.37
CA LYS A 82 1.63 5.41 -17.77
C LYS A 82 0.21 5.04 -18.21
N TRP A 83 -0.29 3.88 -17.79
CA TRP A 83 -1.69 3.52 -18.01
C TRP A 83 -2.64 4.46 -17.30
N TYR A 84 -2.31 4.86 -16.07
CA TYR A 84 -3.12 5.80 -15.31
C TYR A 84 -3.17 7.18 -15.97
N ASP A 85 -2.06 7.69 -16.49
CA ASP A 85 -2.05 8.94 -17.27
C ASP A 85 -3.00 8.85 -18.46
N LYS A 86 -2.95 7.75 -19.21
CA LYS A 86 -3.81 7.54 -20.38
C LYS A 86 -5.30 7.40 -20.05
N LEU A 87 -5.63 6.72 -18.95
CA LEU A 87 -7.00 6.24 -18.68
C LEU A 87 -7.73 6.99 -17.55
N SER A 88 -7.08 7.92 -16.85
CA SER A 88 -7.68 8.69 -15.75
C SER A 88 -8.51 9.90 -16.22
N HIS A 89 -9.17 9.73 -17.37
CA HIS A 89 -9.95 10.77 -18.04
C HIS A 89 -11.39 10.34 -18.27
N LYS A 90 -12.29 11.32 -18.41
CA LYS A 90 -13.70 11.07 -18.67
C LYS A 90 -13.86 10.34 -20.01
N GLY A 91 -14.67 9.27 -20.01
CA GLY A 91 -14.98 8.49 -21.22
C GLY A 91 -14.07 7.28 -21.42
N GLU A 92 -12.96 7.19 -20.70
CA GLU A 92 -12.06 6.05 -20.73
C GLU A 92 -12.59 4.87 -19.89
N LYS A 93 -12.19 3.65 -20.27
CA LYS A 93 -12.42 2.47 -19.44
C LYS A 93 -11.53 2.55 -18.20
N VAL A 94 -12.15 2.64 -17.02
CA VAL A 94 -11.45 2.71 -15.73
C VAL A 94 -10.47 1.54 -15.58
N LEU A 95 -9.28 1.84 -15.05
CA LEU A 95 -8.16 0.89 -14.94
C LEU A 95 -8.55 -0.45 -14.30
N LEU A 96 -9.42 -0.41 -13.29
CA LEU A 96 -9.92 -1.58 -12.58
C LEU A 96 -10.51 -2.64 -13.52
N PHE A 97 -11.18 -2.19 -14.57
CA PHE A 97 -11.90 -3.05 -15.51
C PHE A 97 -11.15 -3.21 -16.83
N ASN A 98 -9.95 -2.64 -16.95
CA ASN A 98 -9.15 -2.71 -18.16
C ASN A 98 -8.11 -3.83 -18.06
N GLU A 99 -8.42 -4.97 -18.69
CA GLU A 99 -7.59 -6.18 -18.68
C GLU A 99 -6.17 -5.93 -19.21
N ALA A 100 -5.98 -4.96 -20.12
CA ALA A 100 -4.66 -4.61 -20.64
C ALA A 100 -3.74 -3.98 -19.60
N VAL A 101 -4.30 -3.39 -18.53
CA VAL A 101 -3.53 -2.81 -17.42
C VAL A 101 -3.04 -3.91 -16.46
N GLY A 102 -3.75 -5.04 -16.39
CA GLY A 102 -3.39 -6.16 -15.51
C GLY A 102 -3.49 -5.89 -14.01
N TYR A 103 -4.18 -4.81 -13.60
CA TYR A 103 -4.34 -4.49 -12.18
C TYR A 103 -5.30 -5.47 -11.49
N VAL A 104 -4.84 -6.15 -10.45
CA VAL A 104 -5.66 -7.06 -9.64
C VAL A 104 -6.14 -6.34 -8.40
N TYR A 105 -7.45 -6.18 -8.25
CA TYR A 105 -8.05 -5.56 -7.06
C TYR A 105 -7.71 -6.37 -5.79
N PRO A 106 -7.31 -5.73 -4.69
CA PRO A 106 -7.02 -6.42 -3.44
C PRO A 106 -8.29 -6.82 -2.69
N HIS A 107 -8.18 -7.84 -1.85
CA HIS A 107 -9.16 -8.06 -0.79
C HIS A 107 -9.13 -6.91 0.23
N ARG A 108 -10.17 -6.79 1.06
CA ARG A 108 -10.21 -5.86 2.18
C ARG A 108 -9.92 -6.61 3.46
N CYS A 109 -9.01 -6.07 4.27
CA CYS A 109 -8.75 -6.60 5.61
C CYS A 109 -10.01 -6.47 6.45
N TRP A 110 -10.45 -7.56 7.06
CA TRP A 110 -11.67 -7.57 7.86
C TRP A 110 -11.54 -6.71 9.12
N SER A 111 -10.36 -6.71 9.77
CA SER A 111 -10.15 -6.00 11.03
C SER A 111 -10.00 -4.49 10.87
N CYS A 112 -9.16 -4.03 9.94
CA CYS A 112 -8.82 -2.62 9.81
C CYS A 112 -9.46 -1.92 8.59
N LEU A 113 -10.18 -2.67 7.75
CA LEU A 113 -10.81 -2.19 6.51
C LEU A 113 -9.85 -1.63 5.45
N VAL A 114 -8.54 -1.73 5.67
CA VAL A 114 -7.49 -1.34 4.71
C VAL A 114 -7.34 -2.45 3.64
N PRO A 115 -7.04 -2.13 2.38
CA PRO A 115 -6.84 -3.14 1.36
C PRO A 115 -5.60 -4.01 1.65
N CYS A 116 -5.72 -5.32 1.39
CA CYS A 116 -4.64 -6.29 1.50
C CYS A 116 -3.70 -6.18 0.28
N LEU A 117 -2.77 -5.23 0.35
CA LEU A 117 -1.98 -4.79 -0.82
C LEU A 117 -0.70 -5.59 -1.07
N ILE A 118 -0.11 -6.14 -0.02
CA ILE A 118 1.07 -7.01 -0.13
C ILE A 118 0.55 -8.43 -0.16
N ARG A 119 0.75 -9.10 -1.31
CA ARG A 119 0.11 -10.39 -1.60
C ARG A 119 0.65 -11.50 -0.70
N GLU A 120 1.92 -11.41 -0.37
CA GLU A 120 2.65 -12.35 0.48
C GLU A 120 2.24 -12.26 1.95
N ASP A 121 1.62 -11.14 2.36
CA ASP A 121 1.15 -10.92 3.73
C ASP A 121 -0.34 -11.28 3.92
N ILE A 122 -1.03 -11.71 2.85
CA ILE A 122 -2.45 -12.03 2.92
C ILE A 122 -2.65 -13.35 3.66
N VAL A 123 -3.43 -13.31 4.73
CA VAL A 123 -3.88 -14.50 5.45
C VAL A 123 -5.40 -14.55 5.49
N THR A 124 -5.94 -15.73 5.69
CA THR A 124 -7.40 -15.95 5.80
C THR A 124 -7.70 -16.79 7.03
N ASP A 125 -8.82 -16.52 7.67
CA ASP A 125 -9.29 -17.30 8.82
C ASP A 125 -10.82 -17.42 8.83
N GLU A 126 -11.35 -18.41 9.53
CA GLU A 126 -12.78 -18.64 9.70
C GLU A 126 -13.25 -18.17 11.08
N ILE A 127 -14.19 -17.22 11.11
CA ILE A 127 -14.80 -16.73 12.34
C ILE A 127 -16.31 -16.95 12.22
N ASP A 128 -16.90 -17.66 13.18
CA ASP A 128 -18.33 -18.01 13.20
C ASP A 128 -18.84 -18.64 11.88
N GLY A 129 -18.05 -19.54 11.28
CA GLY A 129 -18.44 -20.22 10.04
C GLY A 129 -18.27 -19.38 8.77
N LYS A 130 -17.60 -18.23 8.84
CA LYS A 130 -17.37 -17.33 7.70
C LYS A 130 -15.90 -17.09 7.46
N LEU A 131 -15.50 -17.19 6.20
CA LEU A 131 -14.13 -16.90 5.75
C LEU A 131 -13.88 -15.39 5.70
N TYR A 132 -12.82 -14.95 6.37
CA TYR A 132 -12.34 -13.57 6.39
C TYR A 132 -10.91 -13.47 5.85
N THR A 133 -10.54 -12.28 5.38
CA THR A 133 -9.20 -11.98 4.87
C THR A 133 -8.55 -10.90 5.72
N PHE A 134 -7.26 -11.04 5.98
CA PHE A 134 -6.47 -10.13 6.78
C PHE A 134 -5.22 -9.68 6.00
N ALA A 135 -4.76 -8.46 6.27
CA ALA A 135 -3.63 -7.86 5.56
C ALA A 135 -2.26 -8.24 6.13
N HIS A 136 -2.22 -8.92 7.27
CA HIS A 136 -1.04 -9.46 7.93
C HIS A 136 -1.50 -10.53 8.94
N GLU A 137 -0.54 -11.27 9.49
CA GLU A 137 -0.76 -12.25 10.54
C GLU A 137 -1.55 -11.66 11.72
N LEU A 138 -2.30 -12.53 12.38
CA LEU A 138 -3.08 -12.23 13.57
C LEU A 138 -2.25 -12.67 14.78
N ASP A 139 -1.76 -11.71 15.56
CA ASP A 139 -1.18 -11.97 16.88
C ASP A 139 -2.27 -12.12 17.95
#